data_AF-A0AAE3WJ00-F1
#
_entry.id   AF-A0AAE3WJ00-F1
#
_cell.length_a   1.000
_cell.length_b   1.000
_cell.length_c   1.000
_cell.angle_alpha   90.00
_cell.angle_beta   90.00
_cell.angle_gamma   90.00
#
_symmetry.space_group_name_H-M   'P 1'
#
loop_
_entity.id
_entity.type
_entity.pdbx_description
1 polymer ?
#
loop_
_entity_poly.entity_id
_entity_poly.type
_entity_poly.pdbx_seq_one_letter_code
_entity_poly.pdbx_strand_id
1 'polypeptide(L)'
;MYKIFDRSRRAVCASAAKLFLALIAWITFSSGQTMAQPVLSNDQLYSAARNAWNNRDYVRSYGYLEAYFQRNPSELQDAGFKTAMQDWYQRAYEQAKAATTTASSGSPGGSGNIGSSQHGLTYNPPDKSRHPRSYRLRCTGGGQMAVHYAPGADVHSLSVRFSRSGRAAGNGWPEPGRCAWIDRPLQGDEPYVLLWQFDPHDRSVGRVTFGAHTGAPGVNIPRNTGTGILARIMYVTDQPAGTLSRLLNAMHYGRHFEVNCYNNRRGQLVVTDVTWPGQE
;
A
#
# COMPACT_ATOMS: atom_id res chain seq x y z
N MET A 1 -36.36 11.49 34.67
CA MET A 1 -35.03 10.94 34.34
C MET A 1 -34.95 10.55 32.85
N TYR A 2 -35.10 11.51 31.93
CA TYR A 2 -34.94 11.30 30.47
C TYR A 2 -34.64 12.66 29.81
N LYS A 3 -33.37 13.06 29.72
CA LYS A 3 -32.96 14.29 28.99
C LYS A 3 -31.54 14.23 28.37
N ILE A 4 -30.87 13.08 28.38
CA ILE A 4 -29.44 12.99 27.99
C ILE A 4 -29.22 12.48 26.55
N PHE A 5 -30.23 11.94 25.86
CA PHE A 5 -30.04 11.30 24.55
C PHE A 5 -30.17 12.20 23.29
N ASP A 6 -30.44 13.51 23.42
CA ASP A 6 -30.71 14.38 22.25
C ASP A 6 -29.51 15.23 21.78
N ARG A 7 -28.39 15.27 22.51
CA ARG A 7 -27.23 16.08 22.12
C ARG A 7 -26.28 15.39 21.13
N SER A 8 -26.21 14.06 21.11
CA SER A 8 -25.30 13.32 20.22
C SER A 8 -25.78 13.26 18.77
N ARG A 9 -27.10 13.22 18.52
CA ARG A 9 -27.65 13.20 17.15
C ARG A 9 -27.48 14.52 16.41
N ARG A 10 -27.50 15.66 17.11
CA ARG A 10 -27.30 16.98 16.48
C ARG A 10 -25.86 17.20 16.01
N ALA A 11 -24.87 16.62 16.70
CA ALA A 11 -23.46 16.73 16.31
C ALA A 11 -23.12 15.91 15.04
N VAL A 12 -23.76 14.76 14.87
CA VAL A 12 -23.57 13.90 13.68
C VAL A 12 -24.24 14.52 12.44
N CYS A 13 -25.45 15.08 12.57
CA CYS A 13 -26.11 15.76 11.47
C CYS A 13 -25.40 17.06 11.04
N ALA A 14 -24.82 17.82 11.98
CA ALA A 14 -24.07 19.04 11.66
C ALA A 14 -22.75 18.74 10.91
N SER A 15 -22.14 17.58 11.15
CA SER A 15 -20.90 17.16 10.48
C SER A 15 -21.17 16.64 9.07
N ALA A 16 -22.25 15.89 8.88
CA ALA A 16 -22.71 15.45 7.56
C ALA A 16 -23.13 16.64 6.67
N ALA A 17 -23.82 17.63 7.23
CA ALA A 17 -24.23 18.84 6.50
C ALA A 17 -23.03 19.70 6.03
N LYS A 18 -21.95 19.77 6.81
CA LYS A 18 -20.71 20.49 6.42
C LYS A 18 -19.97 19.78 5.30
N LEU A 19 -19.92 18.45 5.31
CA LEU A 19 -19.34 17.65 4.22
C LEU A 19 -20.18 17.74 2.94
N PHE A 20 -21.51 17.74 3.06
CA PHE A 20 -22.42 17.86 1.93
C PHE A 20 -22.37 19.26 1.29
N LEU A 21 -22.30 20.32 2.09
CA LEU A 21 -22.10 21.69 1.59
C LEU A 21 -20.72 21.90 0.97
N ALA A 22 -19.67 21.26 1.50
CA ALA A 22 -18.34 21.26 0.88
C ALA A 22 -18.34 20.52 -0.47
N LEU A 23 -19.09 19.42 -0.59
CA LEU A 23 -19.24 18.66 -1.83
C LEU A 23 -20.07 19.42 -2.88
N ILE A 24 -21.15 20.09 -2.47
CA ILE A 24 -21.97 20.94 -3.37
C ILE A 24 -21.16 22.15 -3.84
N ALA A 25 -20.40 22.81 -2.95
CA ALA A 25 -19.49 23.88 -3.33
C ALA A 25 -18.37 23.40 -4.27
N TRP A 26 -18.01 22.12 -4.22
CA TRP A 26 -17.05 21.52 -5.13
C TRP A 26 -17.65 21.20 -6.52
N ILE A 27 -18.92 20.78 -6.57
CA ILE A 27 -19.63 20.45 -7.82
C ILE A 27 -20.04 21.72 -8.59
N THR A 28 -20.47 22.78 -7.91
CA THR A 28 -20.91 24.04 -8.57
C THR A 28 -19.76 24.89 -9.12
N PHE A 29 -18.50 24.59 -8.77
CA PHE A 29 -17.32 25.28 -9.30
C PHE A 29 -16.72 24.65 -10.58
N SER A 30 -17.35 23.61 -11.14
CA SER A 30 -16.82 22.83 -12.27
C SER A 30 -17.00 23.46 -13.67
N SER A 31 -17.60 24.65 -13.80
CA SER A 31 -17.67 25.38 -15.08
C SER A 31 -16.75 26.61 -15.09
N GLY A 32 -15.48 26.38 -15.44
CA GLY A 32 -14.64 27.40 -16.09
C GLY A 32 -13.76 28.30 -15.20
N GLN A 33 -13.63 28.05 -13.90
CA GLN A 33 -12.63 28.74 -13.07
C GLN A 33 -11.53 27.78 -12.63
N THR A 34 -10.28 28.13 -12.95
CA THR A 34 -9.07 27.49 -12.42
C THR A 34 -9.19 27.31 -10.91
N MET A 35 -9.13 26.07 -10.41
CA MET A 35 -9.21 25.72 -8.98
C MET A 35 -8.02 26.23 -8.14
N ALA A 36 -7.19 27.08 -8.72
CA ALA A 36 -6.04 27.69 -8.10
C ALA A 36 -6.51 28.72 -7.05
N GLN A 37 -6.57 28.32 -5.78
CA GLN A 37 -6.71 29.26 -4.66
C GLN A 37 -5.64 30.36 -4.83
N PRO A 38 -6.01 31.63 -5.13
CA PRO A 38 -5.05 32.66 -5.56
C PRO A 38 -4.05 33.06 -4.46
N VAL A 39 -4.23 32.54 -3.25
CA VAL A 39 -3.50 32.95 -2.04
C VAL A 39 -2.19 32.18 -1.83
N LEU A 40 -2.08 30.95 -2.31
CA LEU A 40 -0.88 30.14 -2.10
C LEU A 40 0.12 30.33 -3.25
N SER A 41 1.40 30.57 -2.97
CA SER A 41 2.49 30.46 -3.94
C SER A 41 2.71 29.00 -4.39
N ASN A 42 3.53 28.78 -5.42
CA ASN A 42 3.81 27.43 -5.92
C ASN A 42 4.48 26.54 -4.86
N ASP A 43 5.46 27.07 -4.13
CA ASP A 43 6.10 26.37 -3.01
C ASP A 43 5.10 26.04 -1.89
N GLN A 44 4.16 26.96 -1.63
CA GLN A 44 3.10 26.74 -0.66
C GLN A 44 2.09 25.69 -1.12
N LEU A 45 1.76 25.61 -2.42
CA LEU A 45 0.92 24.54 -2.97
C LEU A 45 1.59 23.17 -2.83
N TYR A 46 2.87 23.08 -3.18
CA TYR A 46 3.63 21.83 -3.04
C TYR A 46 3.75 21.40 -1.56
N SER A 47 4.07 22.35 -0.68
CA SER A 47 4.16 22.10 0.77
C SER A 47 2.80 21.72 1.37
N ALA A 48 1.71 22.37 0.94
CA ALA A 48 0.36 22.05 1.36
C ALA A 48 -0.09 20.67 0.86
N ALA A 49 0.26 20.31 -0.38
CA ALA A 49 0.05 18.95 -0.89
C ALA A 49 0.76 17.93 -0.01
N ARG A 50 2.05 18.14 0.27
CA ARG A 50 2.87 17.22 1.08
C ARG A 50 2.35 17.09 2.51
N ASN A 51 1.95 18.21 3.12
CA ASN A 51 1.35 18.20 4.45
C ASN A 51 0.01 17.48 4.45
N ALA A 52 -0.84 17.68 3.44
CA ALA A 52 -2.10 16.95 3.30
C ALA A 52 -1.87 15.44 3.13
N TRP A 53 -0.89 15.05 2.31
CA TRP A 53 -0.45 13.66 2.16
C TRP A 53 -0.03 13.04 3.49
N ASN A 54 0.88 13.69 4.21
CA ASN A 54 1.36 13.22 5.51
C ASN A 54 0.23 13.10 6.55
N ASN A 55 -0.80 13.95 6.44
CA ASN A 55 -2.00 13.90 7.28
C ASN A 55 -3.08 12.93 6.77
N ARG A 56 -2.80 12.14 5.72
CA ARG A 56 -3.74 11.21 5.06
C ARG A 56 -4.99 11.87 4.48
N ASP A 57 -4.91 13.16 4.20
CA ASP A 57 -5.96 13.92 3.50
C ASP A 57 -5.70 13.87 1.98
N TYR A 58 -5.87 12.69 1.40
CA TYR A 58 -5.52 12.41 0.01
C TYR A 58 -6.31 13.25 -1.00
N VAL A 59 -7.56 13.59 -0.67
CA VAL A 59 -8.40 14.46 -1.50
C VAL A 59 -7.81 15.87 -1.57
N ARG A 60 -7.41 16.45 -0.43
CA ARG A 60 -6.73 17.76 -0.43
C ARG A 60 -5.35 17.70 -1.05
N SER A 61 -4.59 16.62 -0.79
CA SER A 61 -3.29 16.41 -1.43
C SER A 61 -3.42 16.45 -2.95
N TYR A 62 -4.38 15.71 -3.51
CA TYR A 62 -4.66 15.70 -4.94
C TYR A 62 -5.07 17.09 -5.46
N GLY A 63 -5.96 17.80 -4.76
CA GLY A 63 -6.39 19.14 -5.15
C GLY A 63 -5.24 20.16 -5.21
N TYR A 64 -4.32 20.12 -4.24
CA TYR A 64 -3.14 20.98 -4.24
C TYR A 64 -2.14 20.62 -5.35
N LEU A 65 -1.98 19.32 -5.66
CA LEU A 65 -1.13 18.87 -6.77
C LEU A 65 -1.68 19.32 -8.13
N GLU A 66 -2.98 19.19 -8.36
CA GLU A 66 -3.63 19.70 -9.57
C GLU A 66 -3.41 21.21 -9.73
N ALA A 67 -3.63 21.99 -8.66
CA ALA A 67 -3.39 23.43 -8.68
C ALA A 67 -1.92 23.78 -8.93
N TYR A 68 -0.99 22.98 -8.41
CA TYR A 68 0.45 23.15 -8.64
C TYR A 68 0.81 22.92 -10.11
N PHE A 69 0.36 21.82 -10.71
CA PHE A 69 0.68 21.48 -12.10
C PHE A 69 0.04 22.45 -13.10
N GLN A 70 -1.17 22.94 -12.81
CA GLN A 70 -1.82 23.97 -13.62
C GLN A 70 -0.99 25.27 -13.67
N ARG A 71 -0.20 25.57 -12.62
CA ARG A 71 0.67 26.75 -12.57
C ARG A 71 2.08 26.52 -13.07
N ASN A 72 2.56 25.29 -13.04
CA ASN A 72 3.94 24.93 -13.40
C ASN A 72 3.98 23.81 -14.45
N PRO A 73 3.39 24.02 -15.65
CA PRO A 73 3.34 22.97 -16.67
C PRO A 73 4.74 22.57 -17.17
N SER A 74 5.73 23.45 -17.06
CA SER A 74 7.12 23.17 -17.47
C SER A 74 7.80 22.14 -16.58
N GLU A 75 7.44 22.02 -15.30
CA GLU A 75 8.05 21.02 -14.42
C GLU A 75 7.66 19.59 -14.81
N LEU A 76 6.51 19.41 -15.46
CA LEU A 76 6.10 18.12 -16.00
C LEU A 76 6.97 17.64 -17.17
N GLN A 77 7.82 18.52 -17.73
CA GLN A 77 8.81 18.16 -18.74
C GLN A 77 10.08 17.55 -18.11
N ASP A 78 10.33 17.77 -16.82
CA ASP A 78 11.45 17.15 -16.11
C ASP A 78 11.12 15.68 -15.80
N ALA A 79 11.90 14.77 -16.38
CA ALA A 79 11.65 13.33 -16.27
C ALA A 79 11.80 12.79 -14.83
N GLY A 80 12.72 13.36 -14.04
CA GLY A 80 12.95 12.96 -12.66
C GLY A 80 11.81 13.41 -11.77
N PHE A 81 11.41 14.67 -11.90
CA PHE A 81 10.27 15.24 -11.20
C PHE A 81 8.97 14.52 -11.55
N LYS A 82 8.71 14.29 -12.85
CA LYS A 82 7.54 13.55 -13.32
C LYS A 82 7.46 12.16 -12.72
N THR A 83 8.58 11.42 -12.65
CA THR A 83 8.61 10.07 -12.08
C THR A 83 8.27 10.09 -10.59
N ALA A 84 8.86 11.01 -9.82
CA ALA A 84 8.58 11.14 -8.39
C ALA A 84 7.13 11.56 -8.12
N MET A 85 6.60 12.47 -8.93
CA MET A 85 5.25 13.00 -8.77
C MET A 85 4.16 12.06 -9.27
N GLN A 86 4.45 11.20 -10.25
CA GLN A 86 3.46 10.29 -10.83
C GLN A 86 3.00 9.22 -9.84
N ASP A 87 3.89 8.65 -9.02
CA ASP A 87 3.49 7.70 -7.96
C ASP A 87 2.63 8.38 -6.88
N TRP A 88 3.07 9.56 -6.41
CA TRP A 88 2.33 10.33 -5.42
C TRP A 88 0.94 10.73 -5.94
N TYR A 89 0.88 11.30 -7.15
CA TYR A 89 -0.36 11.70 -7.79
C TYR A 89 -1.31 10.51 -8.01
N GLN A 90 -0.79 9.37 -8.48
CA GLN A 90 -1.59 8.17 -8.68
C GLN A 90 -2.19 7.66 -7.37
N ARG A 91 -1.39 7.55 -6.30
CA ARG A 91 -1.91 7.09 -5.01
C ARG A 91 -2.91 8.09 -4.42
N ALA A 92 -2.63 9.39 -4.53
CA ALA A 92 -3.57 10.42 -4.07
C ALA A 92 -4.90 10.33 -4.82
N TYR A 93 -4.87 10.12 -6.13
CA TYR A 93 -6.05 9.93 -6.97
C TYR A 93 -6.83 8.65 -6.60
N GLU A 94 -6.17 7.49 -6.50
CA GLU A 94 -6.82 6.22 -6.17
C GLU A 94 -7.48 6.26 -4.79
N GLN A 95 -6.81 6.85 -3.79
CA GLN A 95 -7.35 7.03 -2.45
C GLN A 95 -8.51 8.04 -2.41
N ALA A 96 -8.38 9.16 -3.15
CA ALA A 96 -9.45 10.15 -3.26
C ALA A 96 -10.71 9.54 -3.91
N LYS A 97 -10.53 8.74 -4.96
CA LYS A 97 -11.60 8.00 -5.64
C LYS A 97 -12.30 7.01 -4.71
N ALA A 98 -11.53 6.23 -3.94
CA ALA A 98 -12.09 5.30 -2.95
C ALA A 98 -12.96 6.03 -1.91
N ALA A 99 -12.46 7.17 -1.39
CA ALA A 99 -13.19 8.00 -0.44
C ALA A 99 -14.50 8.57 -1.03
N THR A 100 -14.50 8.95 -2.32
CA THR A 100 -15.72 9.45 -2.97
C THR A 100 -16.76 8.34 -3.17
N THR A 101 -16.34 7.14 -3.57
CA THR A 101 -17.25 6.00 -3.74
C THR A 101 -17.91 5.55 -2.44
N THR A 102 -17.26 5.71 -1.29
CA THR A 102 -17.86 5.43 0.02
C THR A 102 -18.90 6.49 0.42
N ALA A 103 -18.66 7.75 0.06
CA ALA A 103 -19.57 8.86 0.35
C ALA A 103 -20.84 8.88 -0.54
N SER A 104 -20.77 8.34 -1.76
CA SER A 104 -21.88 8.32 -2.74
C SER A 104 -22.92 7.21 -2.54
N SER A 105 -22.92 6.50 -1.41
CA SER A 105 -23.96 5.52 -1.06
C SER A 105 -25.28 6.15 -0.61
N GLY A 106 -25.37 7.49 -0.57
CA GLY A 106 -26.61 8.25 -0.36
C GLY A 106 -26.93 9.19 -1.53
N SER A 107 -27.92 8.82 -2.33
CA SER A 107 -28.58 9.58 -3.42
C SER A 107 -27.79 9.86 -4.72
N PRO A 108 -28.41 9.62 -5.90
CA PRO A 108 -27.81 9.83 -7.21
C PRO A 108 -27.87 11.31 -7.62
N GLY A 109 -26.87 12.10 -7.17
CA GLY A 109 -26.54 13.39 -7.78
C GLY A 109 -25.35 13.21 -8.71
N GLY A 110 -25.49 13.59 -9.98
CA GLY A 110 -24.47 13.41 -11.03
C GLY A 110 -23.09 13.92 -10.61
N SER A 111 -22.16 12.99 -10.41
CA SER A 111 -20.76 13.26 -10.11
C SER A 111 -20.05 13.75 -11.36
N GLY A 112 -19.59 15.01 -11.37
CA GLY A 112 -18.58 15.46 -12.31
C GLY A 112 -17.31 14.60 -12.17
N ASN A 113 -16.76 14.17 -13.30
CA ASN A 113 -15.59 13.30 -13.33
C ASN A 113 -14.37 14.01 -12.73
N ILE A 114 -13.91 13.52 -11.58
CA ILE A 114 -12.63 13.88 -10.99
C ILE A 114 -11.54 13.45 -11.98
N GLY A 115 -10.90 14.43 -12.65
CA GLY A 115 -9.76 14.19 -13.55
C GLY A 115 -9.90 14.68 -15.00
N SER A 116 -10.89 15.51 -15.34
CA SER A 116 -11.07 16.01 -16.72
C SER A 116 -10.43 17.37 -17.03
N SER A 117 -9.52 17.89 -16.19
CA SER A 117 -8.81 19.13 -16.54
C SER A 117 -7.92 18.85 -17.75
N GLN A 118 -8.13 19.56 -18.86
CA GLN A 118 -7.28 19.48 -20.07
C GLN A 118 -5.79 19.80 -19.81
N HIS A 119 -5.46 20.23 -18.60
CA HIS A 119 -4.11 20.61 -18.14
C HIS A 119 -3.60 19.76 -16.96
N GLY A 120 -4.38 18.80 -16.45
CA GLY A 120 -3.87 17.81 -15.49
C GLY A 120 -2.90 16.86 -16.19
N LEU A 121 -2.00 16.22 -15.43
CA LEU A 121 -1.23 15.09 -15.93
C LEU A 121 -2.22 14.09 -16.53
N THR A 122 -2.32 14.05 -17.87
CA THR A 122 -3.19 13.09 -18.54
C THR A 122 -2.76 11.74 -18.02
N TYR A 123 -3.64 11.07 -17.28
CA TYR A 123 -3.38 9.75 -16.75
C TYR A 123 -3.29 8.80 -17.94
N ASN A 124 -2.11 8.74 -18.53
CA ASN A 124 -1.65 7.59 -19.25
C ASN A 124 -1.15 6.67 -18.15
N PRO A 125 -1.95 5.68 -17.69
CA PRO A 125 -1.43 4.67 -16.78
C PRO A 125 -0.09 4.22 -17.36
N PRO A 126 1.00 4.17 -16.56
CA PRO A 126 2.22 3.55 -17.02
C PRO A 126 1.81 2.22 -17.63
N ASP A 127 2.20 2.01 -18.88
CA ASP A 127 1.74 0.87 -19.66
C ASP A 127 1.92 -0.38 -18.79
N LYS A 128 0.78 -0.96 -18.35
CA LYS A 128 0.79 -2.11 -17.44
C LYS A 128 1.59 -3.28 -18.04
N SER A 129 1.89 -3.21 -19.34
CA SER A 129 2.75 -4.15 -20.08
C SER A 129 4.20 -4.23 -19.59
N ARG A 130 4.73 -3.22 -18.87
CA ARG A 130 6.13 -3.24 -18.37
C ARG A 130 6.32 -3.78 -16.97
N HIS A 131 5.24 -4.02 -16.21
CA HIS A 131 5.40 -4.74 -14.95
C HIS A 131 5.81 -6.18 -15.26
N PRO A 132 6.89 -6.70 -14.66
CA PRO A 132 7.25 -8.09 -14.83
C PRO A 132 6.03 -8.96 -14.53
N ARG A 133 5.76 -9.94 -15.39
CA ARG A 133 4.62 -10.83 -15.21
C ARG A 133 4.68 -11.43 -13.80
N SER A 134 3.67 -11.12 -12.98
CA SER A 134 3.53 -11.72 -11.66
C SER A 134 2.95 -13.12 -11.78
N TYR A 135 3.47 -14.04 -10.96
CA TYR A 135 3.05 -15.42 -10.86
C TYR A 135 2.53 -15.70 -9.44
N ARG A 136 1.50 -16.54 -9.33
CA ARG A 136 0.94 -16.98 -8.05
C ARG A 136 1.82 -18.04 -7.42
N LEU A 137 2.28 -17.76 -6.21
CA LEU A 137 3.02 -18.70 -5.36
C LEU A 137 2.20 -18.98 -4.11
N ARG A 138 1.98 -20.25 -3.79
CA ARG A 138 1.36 -20.68 -2.54
C ARG A 138 2.42 -20.98 -1.52
N CYS A 139 2.18 -20.55 -0.29
CA CYS A 139 3.07 -20.78 0.83
C CYS A 139 2.28 -21.26 2.05
N THR A 140 2.93 -22.10 2.84
CA THR A 140 2.49 -22.44 4.19
C THR A 140 3.55 -21.94 5.16
N GLY A 141 3.15 -21.09 6.10
CA GLY A 141 4.04 -20.59 7.15
C GLY A 141 4.65 -21.71 8.01
N GLY A 142 5.48 -21.34 8.97
CA GLY A 142 6.09 -22.27 9.93
C GLY A 142 7.37 -22.94 9.42
N GLY A 143 7.69 -24.11 9.96
CA GLY A 143 8.88 -24.88 9.58
C GLY A 143 10.19 -24.08 9.69
N GLN A 144 11.00 -24.12 8.63
CA GLN A 144 12.28 -23.40 8.51
C GLN A 144 12.13 -22.02 7.84
N MET A 145 10.92 -21.46 7.78
CA MET A 145 10.71 -20.13 7.21
C MET A 145 11.32 -19.06 8.13
N ALA A 146 12.22 -18.25 7.57
CA ALA A 146 12.92 -17.21 8.31
C ALA A 146 12.58 -15.84 7.74
N VAL A 147 12.24 -14.92 8.63
CA VAL A 147 11.87 -13.55 8.28
C VAL A 147 12.98 -12.61 8.73
N HIS A 148 13.46 -11.80 7.80
CA HIS A 148 14.47 -10.79 8.04
C HIS A 148 13.91 -9.43 7.65
N TYR A 149 14.00 -8.50 8.58
CA TYR A 149 13.54 -7.13 8.37
C TYR A 149 14.73 -6.20 8.33
N ALA A 150 14.78 -5.39 7.27
CA ALA A 150 15.80 -4.36 7.07
C ALA A 150 15.09 -3.01 6.87
N PRO A 151 15.13 -2.13 7.89
CA PRO A 151 14.62 -0.77 7.75
C PRO A 151 15.56 0.03 6.83
N GLY A 152 14.97 0.84 5.95
CA GLY A 152 15.66 1.85 5.14
C GLY A 152 15.09 3.23 5.43
N ALA A 153 15.74 4.29 4.94
CA ALA A 153 15.30 5.67 5.20
C ALA A 153 13.89 5.94 4.64
N ASP A 154 13.65 5.54 3.39
CA ASP A 154 12.37 5.77 2.71
C ASP A 154 11.60 4.48 2.41
N VAL A 155 12.30 3.35 2.37
CA VAL A 155 11.73 2.05 2.01
C VAL A 155 12.17 1.01 3.02
N HIS A 156 11.19 0.40 3.68
CA HIS A 156 11.41 -0.75 4.52
C HIS A 156 11.33 -2.03 3.68
N SER A 157 12.13 -3.02 4.05
CA SER A 157 12.11 -4.31 3.38
C SER A 157 11.93 -5.46 4.35
N LEU A 158 11.10 -6.40 3.93
CA LEU A 158 10.85 -7.67 4.58
C LEU A 158 11.25 -8.78 3.63
N SER A 159 12.29 -9.53 3.98
CA SER A 159 12.70 -10.70 3.24
C SER A 159 12.29 -11.98 3.98
N VAL A 160 11.72 -12.92 3.24
CA VAL A 160 11.25 -14.21 3.78
C VAL A 160 11.97 -15.32 3.04
N ARG A 161 12.85 -16.02 3.75
CA ARG A 161 13.50 -17.23 3.25
C ARG A 161 12.60 -18.43 3.50
N PHE A 162 12.34 -19.23 2.49
CA PHE A 162 11.51 -20.43 2.58
C PHE A 162 12.20 -21.64 1.96
N SER A 163 11.66 -22.84 2.20
CA SER A 163 12.11 -24.07 1.54
C SER A 163 11.25 -24.38 0.30
N ARG A 164 11.84 -24.92 -0.76
CA ARG A 164 11.08 -25.28 -1.97
C ARG A 164 10.26 -26.55 -1.69
N SER A 165 8.98 -26.57 -2.05
CA SER A 165 8.21 -27.82 -2.04
C SER A 165 8.54 -28.65 -3.28
N GLY A 166 8.62 -29.97 -3.10
CA GLY A 166 8.85 -30.93 -4.18
C GLY A 166 7.61 -31.21 -5.04
N ARG A 167 6.47 -30.58 -4.73
CA ARG A 167 5.19 -30.74 -5.43
C ARG A 167 4.62 -29.38 -5.87
N ALA A 168 3.83 -29.41 -6.94
CA ALA A 168 3.02 -28.26 -7.35
C ALA A 168 1.95 -27.96 -6.29
N ALA A 169 1.64 -26.68 -6.09
CA ALA A 169 0.65 -26.25 -5.11
C ALA A 169 -0.81 -26.33 -5.62
N GLY A 170 -1.01 -26.66 -6.90
CA GLY A 170 -2.30 -27.00 -7.48
C GLY A 170 -2.86 -28.32 -6.91
N ASN A 171 -1.99 -29.20 -6.41
CA ASN A 171 -2.36 -30.48 -5.79
C ASN A 171 -2.62 -30.37 -4.27
N GLY A 172 -2.58 -29.16 -3.72
CA GLY A 172 -2.75 -28.89 -2.30
C GLY A 172 -1.68 -27.95 -1.74
N TRP A 173 -1.88 -27.53 -0.50
CA TRP A 173 -0.96 -26.59 0.17
C TRP A 173 0.43 -27.21 0.43
N PRO A 174 1.52 -26.47 0.24
CA PRO A 174 2.86 -26.92 0.61
C PRO A 174 2.99 -27.29 2.09
N GLU A 175 4.03 -28.06 2.45
CA GLU A 175 4.34 -28.36 3.85
C GLU A 175 4.77 -27.09 4.61
N PRO A 176 4.67 -27.08 5.96
CA PRO A 176 5.07 -25.92 6.76
C PRO A 176 6.49 -25.42 6.44
N GLY A 177 6.59 -24.11 6.20
CA GLY A 177 7.83 -23.44 5.82
C GLY A 177 8.21 -23.56 4.35
N ARG A 178 7.31 -24.08 3.51
CA ARG A 178 7.54 -24.26 2.08
C ARG A 178 6.62 -23.41 1.21
N CYS A 179 7.11 -23.13 0.01
CA CYS A 179 6.33 -22.54 -1.06
C CYS A 179 6.45 -23.36 -2.34
N ALA A 180 5.49 -23.21 -3.25
CA ALA A 180 5.52 -23.74 -4.61
C ALA A 180 4.62 -22.95 -5.56
N TRP A 181 4.93 -23.02 -6.85
CA TRP A 181 4.05 -22.51 -7.89
C TRP A 181 2.78 -23.35 -7.96
N ILE A 182 1.69 -22.76 -8.46
CA ILE A 182 0.42 -23.46 -8.63
C ILE A 182 0.57 -24.66 -9.58
N ASP A 183 1.31 -24.48 -10.67
CA ASP A 183 1.36 -25.42 -11.79
C ASP A 183 2.52 -26.43 -11.70
N ARG A 184 3.58 -26.15 -10.93
CA ARG A 184 4.77 -27.01 -10.82
C ARG A 184 5.55 -26.78 -9.52
N PRO A 185 6.44 -27.70 -9.11
CA PRO A 185 7.41 -27.45 -8.05
C PRO A 185 8.36 -26.30 -8.39
N LEU A 186 8.91 -25.61 -7.39
CA LEU A 186 10.01 -24.66 -7.62
C LEU A 186 11.29 -25.42 -8.01
N GLN A 187 11.96 -24.96 -9.06
CA GLN A 187 13.22 -25.54 -9.52
C GLN A 187 14.41 -25.10 -8.64
N GLY A 188 15.53 -25.82 -8.74
CA GLY A 188 16.70 -25.62 -7.88
C GLY A 188 17.38 -24.26 -8.06
N ASP A 189 17.32 -23.71 -9.27
CA ASP A 189 17.84 -22.40 -9.69
C ASP A 189 16.85 -21.25 -9.44
N GLU A 190 15.58 -21.56 -9.18
CA GLU A 190 14.59 -20.53 -8.89
C GLU A 190 14.79 -19.91 -7.50
N PRO A 191 14.55 -18.60 -7.32
CA PRO A 191 14.72 -17.94 -6.03
C PRO A 191 13.87 -18.55 -4.91
N TYR A 192 14.42 -18.55 -3.68
CA TYR A 192 13.76 -19.05 -2.47
C TYR A 192 13.57 -17.96 -1.40
N VAL A 193 13.65 -16.69 -1.82
CA VAL A 193 13.50 -15.51 -0.97
C VAL A 193 12.36 -14.67 -1.53
N LEU A 194 11.30 -14.46 -0.74
CA LEU A 194 10.31 -13.42 -1.00
C LEU A 194 10.85 -12.08 -0.51
N LEU A 195 10.65 -11.02 -1.27
CA LEU A 195 10.97 -9.65 -0.89
C LEU A 195 9.72 -8.79 -0.97
N TRP A 196 9.29 -8.26 0.18
CA TRP A 196 8.34 -7.15 0.25
C TRP A 196 9.09 -5.86 0.49
N GLN A 197 8.78 -4.85 -0.30
CA GLN A 197 9.21 -3.48 -0.08
C GLN A 197 7.96 -2.63 0.18
N PHE A 198 8.02 -1.78 1.20
CA PHE A 198 6.92 -0.91 1.54
C PHE A 198 7.43 0.40 2.15
N ASP A 199 6.69 1.46 1.92
CA ASP A 199 6.88 2.73 2.61
C ASP A 199 6.38 2.56 4.07
N PRO A 200 7.23 2.85 5.08
CA PRO A 200 6.84 2.77 6.49
C PRO A 200 5.69 3.71 6.87
N HIS A 201 5.59 4.87 6.21
CA HIS A 201 4.55 5.87 6.46
C HIS A 201 3.19 5.40 5.94
N ASP A 202 3.16 4.81 4.75
CA ASP A 202 1.92 4.25 4.17
C ASP A 202 1.37 3.11 5.02
N ARG A 203 2.25 2.25 5.54
CA ARG A 203 1.86 1.05 6.29
C ARG A 203 1.65 1.29 7.78
N SER A 204 1.80 2.54 8.26
CA SER A 204 1.63 2.89 9.67
C SER A 204 2.43 1.99 10.61
N VAL A 205 3.64 1.56 10.20
CA VAL A 205 4.43 0.60 10.99
C VAL A 205 4.97 1.32 12.22
N GLY A 206 4.17 1.36 13.28
CA GLY A 206 4.44 2.17 14.47
C GLY A 206 5.63 1.66 15.29
N ARG A 207 5.74 0.34 15.45
CA ARG A 207 6.86 -0.29 16.15
C ARG A 207 7.00 -1.72 15.67
N VAL A 208 8.21 -2.12 15.28
CA VAL A 208 8.56 -3.52 15.07
C VAL A 208 9.29 -4.01 16.32
N THR A 209 8.61 -4.81 17.15
CA THR A 209 9.24 -5.44 18.31
C THR A 209 9.68 -6.84 17.94
N PHE A 210 10.95 -7.16 18.18
CA PHE A 210 11.54 -8.47 17.94
C PHE A 210 11.51 -9.28 19.24
N GLY A 211 10.85 -10.44 19.24
CA GLY A 211 10.89 -11.37 20.37
C GLY A 211 12.26 -12.07 20.47
N ALA A 212 12.86 -12.10 21.66
CA ALA A 212 14.07 -12.87 21.93
C ALA A 212 13.80 -14.38 21.86
N HIS A 213 14.71 -15.13 21.25
CA HIS A 213 14.64 -16.59 21.16
C HIS A 213 15.15 -17.22 22.47
N THR A 214 14.30 -17.95 23.20
CA THR A 214 14.71 -18.79 24.34
C THR A 214 14.84 -20.28 24.00
N GLY A 215 14.66 -20.68 22.74
CA GLY A 215 14.90 -22.06 22.26
C GLY A 215 16.32 -22.29 21.73
N ALA A 216 16.76 -23.54 21.67
CA ALA A 216 18.14 -23.98 21.47
C ALA A 216 19.01 -23.24 20.39
N PRO A 217 20.32 -23.06 20.65
CA PRO A 217 21.30 -22.62 19.66
C PRO A 217 21.46 -23.70 18.58
N GLY A 218 21.16 -23.38 17.31
CA GLY A 218 21.31 -24.38 16.24
C GLY A 218 20.89 -23.99 14.83
N VAL A 219 20.25 -22.84 14.60
CA VAL A 219 19.99 -22.40 13.22
C VAL A 219 21.24 -21.69 12.70
N ASN A 220 22.03 -22.42 11.91
CA ASN A 220 23.17 -21.92 11.15
C ASN A 220 22.74 -20.80 10.20
N ILE A 221 22.69 -19.57 10.70
CA ILE A 221 22.57 -18.36 9.89
C ILE A 221 23.96 -18.16 9.26
N PRO A 222 24.07 -18.08 7.92
CA PRO A 222 25.35 -17.84 7.27
C PRO A 222 25.98 -16.55 7.83
N ARG A 223 27.25 -16.61 8.27
CA ARG A 223 27.98 -15.47 8.88
C ARG A 223 28.07 -14.21 8.00
N ASN A 224 27.59 -14.26 6.76
CA ASN A 224 27.55 -13.15 5.80
C ASN A 224 26.13 -12.61 5.52
N THR A 225 25.10 -12.95 6.29
CA THR A 225 23.85 -12.20 6.22
C THR A 225 24.11 -10.79 6.76
N GLY A 226 24.09 -9.79 5.88
CA GLY A 226 24.26 -8.39 6.25
C GLY A 226 23.38 -8.00 7.43
N THR A 227 23.82 -6.98 8.18
CA THR A 227 23.14 -6.42 9.35
C THR A 227 21.64 -6.33 9.12
N GLY A 228 20.88 -7.20 9.77
CA GLY A 228 19.45 -7.05 9.92
C GLY A 228 18.91 -8.13 10.84
N ILE A 229 17.68 -7.89 11.29
CA ILE A 229 17.18 -8.52 12.50
C ILE A 229 16.32 -9.71 12.10
N LEU A 230 16.67 -10.89 12.64
CA LEU A 230 15.87 -12.09 12.52
C LEU A 230 14.72 -12.01 13.51
N ALA A 231 13.53 -11.74 13.00
CA ALA A 231 12.35 -11.53 13.80
C ALA A 231 11.49 -12.80 13.79
N ARG A 232 11.36 -13.47 14.94
CA ARG A 232 10.39 -14.58 15.05
C ARG A 232 8.99 -14.11 15.39
N ILE A 233 8.87 -12.96 16.06
CA ILE A 233 7.62 -12.28 16.34
C ILE A 233 7.85 -10.83 15.95
N MET A 234 7.02 -10.32 15.03
CA MET A 234 6.91 -8.90 14.73
C MET A 234 5.47 -8.50 14.98
N TYR A 235 5.27 -7.66 15.99
CA TYR A 235 4.02 -6.95 16.14
C TYR A 235 4.07 -5.74 15.23
N VAL A 236 3.14 -5.65 14.29
CA VAL A 236 2.92 -4.44 13.50
C VAL A 236 1.61 -3.86 13.98
N THR A 237 1.66 -2.68 14.58
CA THR A 237 0.47 -1.90 14.93
C THR A 237 -0.05 -1.21 13.68
N ASP A 238 -0.54 -1.97 12.70
CA ASP A 238 -1.34 -1.40 11.63
C ASP A 238 -2.81 -1.41 12.04
N GLN A 239 -3.47 -0.28 11.79
CA GLN A 239 -4.90 -0.14 12.01
C GLN A 239 -5.53 0.36 10.71
N PRO A 240 -6.53 -0.37 10.16
CA PRO A 240 -6.98 -1.71 10.59
C PRO A 240 -5.90 -2.79 10.37
N ALA A 241 -6.04 -3.95 11.04
CA ALA A 241 -5.09 -5.08 10.97
C ALA A 241 -4.75 -5.43 9.51
N GLY A 242 -3.64 -4.90 9.05
CA GLY A 242 -3.23 -4.81 7.67
C GLY A 242 -2.42 -6.02 7.24
N THR A 243 -2.13 -6.00 5.94
CA THR A 243 -1.56 -7.12 5.20
C THR A 243 -0.27 -7.65 5.84
N LEU A 244 0.55 -6.77 6.43
CA LEU A 244 1.85 -7.14 7.00
C LEU A 244 1.69 -7.90 8.32
N SER A 245 0.87 -7.42 9.24
CA SER A 245 0.60 -8.12 10.51
C SER A 245 0.01 -9.51 10.27
N ARG A 246 -0.94 -9.62 9.33
CA ARG A 246 -1.52 -10.91 8.92
C ARG A 246 -0.48 -11.84 8.31
N LEU A 247 0.40 -11.32 7.43
CA LEU A 247 1.52 -12.07 6.84
C LEU A 247 2.45 -12.64 7.91
N LEU A 248 2.85 -11.82 8.86
CA LEU A 248 3.75 -12.23 9.94
C LEU A 248 3.11 -13.30 10.83
N ASN A 249 1.84 -13.14 11.18
CA ASN A 249 1.08 -14.14 11.90
C ASN A 249 0.94 -15.44 11.09
N ALA A 250 0.73 -15.35 9.77
CA ALA A 250 0.63 -16.54 8.93
C ALA A 250 1.95 -17.32 8.89
N MET A 251 3.06 -16.61 8.75
CA MET A 251 4.41 -17.20 8.80
C MET A 251 4.72 -17.80 10.17
N HIS A 252 4.30 -17.16 11.25
CA HIS A 252 4.54 -17.65 12.62
C HIS A 252 3.68 -18.87 12.97
N TYR A 253 2.38 -18.82 12.67
CA TYR A 253 1.40 -19.83 13.09
C TYR A 253 1.16 -20.93 12.04
N GLY A 254 1.97 -21.02 10.99
CA GLY A 254 1.81 -22.08 10.00
C GLY A 254 0.60 -21.94 9.09
N ARG A 255 0.08 -20.71 8.91
CA ARG A 255 -1.11 -20.49 8.07
C ARG A 255 -0.75 -20.46 6.60
N HIS A 256 -1.76 -20.71 5.79
CA HIS A 256 -1.70 -20.66 4.33
C HIS A 256 -1.86 -19.22 3.83
N PHE A 257 -1.08 -18.88 2.81
CA PHE A 257 -1.19 -17.60 2.11
C PHE A 257 -0.70 -17.76 0.67
N GLU A 258 -1.21 -16.90 -0.21
CA GLU A 258 -0.70 -16.80 -1.58
C GLU A 258 -0.10 -15.43 -1.82
N VAL A 259 0.89 -15.40 -2.70
CA VAL A 259 1.53 -14.17 -3.14
C VAL A 259 1.54 -14.10 -4.64
N ASN A 260 1.26 -12.91 -5.17
CA ASN A 260 1.60 -12.56 -6.54
C ASN A 260 3.02 -11.99 -6.51
N CYS A 261 3.94 -12.59 -7.24
CA CYS A 261 5.34 -12.19 -7.21
C CYS A 261 6.03 -12.34 -8.57
N TYR A 262 7.13 -11.62 -8.76
CA TYR A 262 7.95 -11.74 -9.96
C TYR A 262 9.43 -11.89 -9.60
N ASN A 263 10.20 -12.58 -10.46
CA ASN A 263 11.64 -12.73 -10.27
C ASN A 263 12.36 -11.43 -10.69
N ASN A 264 13.07 -10.80 -9.75
CA ASN A 264 13.82 -9.58 -10.03
C ASN A 264 15.19 -9.82 -10.70
N ARG A 265 15.51 -11.07 -11.05
CA ARG A 265 16.80 -11.54 -11.60
C ARG A 265 18.00 -11.31 -10.67
N ARG A 266 17.75 -11.04 -9.39
CA ARG A 266 18.77 -10.87 -8.33
C ARG A 266 18.64 -11.94 -7.25
N GLY A 267 18.04 -13.08 -7.59
CA GLY A 267 17.84 -14.19 -6.65
C GLY A 267 16.70 -13.96 -5.65
N GLN A 268 15.73 -13.10 -5.96
CA GLN A 268 14.56 -12.83 -5.12
C GLN A 268 13.26 -12.79 -5.92
N LEU A 269 12.16 -13.15 -5.27
CA LEU A 269 10.80 -12.96 -5.75
C LEU A 269 10.22 -11.72 -5.09
N VAL A 270 10.03 -10.65 -5.86
CA VAL A 270 9.41 -9.43 -5.36
C VAL A 270 7.91 -9.62 -5.29
N VAL A 271 7.33 -9.43 -4.11
CA VAL A 271 5.90 -9.60 -3.90
C VAL A 271 5.16 -8.32 -4.21
N THR A 272 4.15 -8.42 -5.06
CA THR A 272 3.26 -7.32 -5.45
C THR A 272 1.95 -7.34 -4.69
N ASP A 273 1.46 -8.52 -4.30
CA ASP A 273 0.19 -8.66 -3.62
C ASP A 273 0.13 -9.95 -2.78
N VAL A 274 -0.74 -9.98 -1.77
CA VAL A 274 -0.93 -11.07 -0.81
C VAL A 274 -2.39 -11.39 -0.66
N THR A 275 -2.77 -12.63 -0.94
CA THR A 275 -4.14 -13.10 -0.78
C THR A 275 -4.24 -14.21 0.25
N TRP A 276 -5.44 -14.32 0.82
CA TRP A 276 -5.73 -15.20 1.96
C TRP A 276 -6.80 -16.21 1.54
N PRO A 277 -6.61 -17.51 1.80
CA PRO A 277 -7.66 -18.50 1.52
C PRO A 277 -8.94 -18.16 2.29
N GLY A 278 -10.08 -18.25 1.59
CA GLY A 278 -11.41 -17.98 2.15
C GLY A 278 -11.84 -16.50 2.17
N GLN A 279 -11.15 -15.62 1.43
CA GLN A 279 -11.56 -14.22 1.22
C GLN A 279 -11.98 -13.92 -0.24
N GLU A 280 -12.29 -14.94 -1.04
CA GLU A 280 -12.84 -14.78 -2.40
C GLU A 280 -14.35 -14.53 -2.38
#